data_AF-E4PRW7-F1
#
_entry.id   AF-E4PRW7-F1
#
_cell.length_a   1.000
_cell.length_b   1.000
_cell.length_c   1.000
_cell.angle_alpha   90.00
_cell.angle_beta   90.00
_cell.angle_gamma   90.00
#
_symmetry.space_group_name_H-M   'P 1'
#
loop_
_entity.id
_entity.type
_entity.pdbx_description
1 polymer ?
#
loop_
_entity_poly.entity_id
_entity_poly.type
_entity_poly.pdbx_seq_one_letter_code
_entity_poly.pdbx_strand_id
1 'polypeptide(L)'
;MQVAVDRATSSVFSLDRRQSTAFAQDALNYSSSVLEALSGELPALAASRIAESSCSTRSASGLELLECTLVADGEESSFLPQLNFGFLGAFPPLPQNLTARSTIAF
;
A
#
# COMPACT_ATOMS: atom_id res chain seq x y z
N MET A 1 3.18 0.72 7.05
CA MET A 1 2.75 0.81 5.63
C MET A 1 3.46 -0.23 4.76
N GLN A 2 4.78 -0.19 4.56
CA GLN A 2 5.47 -1.14 3.67
C GLN A 2 5.22 -2.62 4.01
N VAL A 3 5.35 -2.98 5.29
CA VAL A 3 5.04 -4.34 5.78
C VAL A 3 3.59 -4.74 5.49
N ALA A 4 2.64 -3.79 5.51
CA ALA A 4 1.24 -4.08 5.24
C ALA A 4 1.02 -4.41 3.77
N VAL A 5 1.55 -3.61 2.83
CA VAL A 5 1.44 -3.88 1.40
C VAL A 5 2.21 -5.14 0.99
N ASP A 6 3.37 -5.42 1.57
CA ASP A 6 4.15 -6.64 1.26
C ASP A 6 3.45 -7.91 1.74
N ARG A 7 2.86 -7.88 2.95
CA ARG A 7 2.08 -9.01 3.45
C ARG A 7 0.79 -9.20 2.66
N ALA A 8 0.10 -8.11 2.33
CA ALA A 8 -1.10 -8.15 1.51
C ALA A 8 -0.84 -8.77 0.14
N THR A 9 0.19 -8.31 -0.60
CA THR A 9 0.52 -8.91 -1.90
C THR A 9 0.97 -10.36 -1.78
N SER A 10 1.79 -10.71 -0.78
CA SER A 10 2.23 -12.10 -0.57
C SER A 10 1.11 -13.05 -0.15
N SER A 11 -0.01 -12.52 0.36
CA SER A 11 -1.14 -13.33 0.82
C SER A 11 -1.79 -14.14 -0.30
N VAL A 12 -1.63 -13.73 -1.56
CA VAL A 12 -2.06 -14.50 -2.74
C VAL A 12 -1.52 -15.93 -2.75
N PHE A 13 -0.32 -16.16 -2.22
CA PHE A 13 0.31 -17.48 -2.19
C PHE A 13 -0.32 -18.43 -1.17
N SER A 14 -1.23 -17.94 -0.32
CA SER A 14 -2.01 -18.80 0.56
C SER A 14 -3.25 -19.41 -0.11
N LEU A 15 -3.61 -18.95 -1.32
CA LEU A 15 -4.76 -19.43 -2.07
C LEU A 15 -4.40 -20.65 -2.93
N ASP A 16 -5.26 -21.68 -2.94
CA ASP A 16 -5.12 -22.84 -3.83
C ASP A 16 -5.75 -22.55 -5.19
N ARG A 17 -4.90 -22.37 -6.20
CA ARG A 17 -5.31 -22.08 -7.58
C ARG A 17 -6.23 -23.14 -8.19
N ARG A 18 -6.17 -24.39 -7.71
CA ARG A 18 -6.98 -25.51 -8.25
C ARG A 18 -8.45 -25.44 -7.82
N GLN A 19 -8.76 -24.70 -6.76
CA GLN A 19 -10.12 -24.59 -6.22
C GLN A 19 -10.87 -23.36 -6.73
N SER A 20 -10.24 -22.59 -7.61
CA SER A 20 -10.75 -21.30 -8.07
C SER A 20 -10.97 -21.33 -9.58
N THR A 21 -12.13 -20.86 -10.02
CA THR A 21 -12.44 -20.62 -11.44
C THR A 21 -12.04 -19.22 -11.91
N ALA A 22 -11.77 -18.29 -10.98
CA ALA A 22 -11.45 -16.88 -11.24
C ALA A 22 -10.30 -16.38 -10.35
N PHE A 23 -9.12 -17.00 -10.46
CA PHE A 23 -8.04 -16.85 -9.48
C PHE A 23 -7.56 -15.41 -9.29
N ALA A 24 -7.52 -14.60 -10.36
CA ALA A 24 -7.15 -13.20 -10.26
C ALA A 24 -8.12 -12.39 -9.39
N GLN A 25 -9.43 -12.67 -9.49
CA GLN A 25 -10.43 -12.00 -8.67
C GLN A 25 -10.35 -12.46 -7.21
N ASP A 26 -10.14 -13.75 -6.97
CA ASP A 26 -10.01 -14.30 -5.62
C ASP A 26 -8.74 -13.76 -4.93
N ALA A 27 -7.63 -13.70 -5.66
CA ALA A 27 -6.37 -13.08 -5.25
C ALA A 27 -6.58 -11.61 -4.87
N LEU A 28 -7.27 -10.85 -5.72
CA LEU A 28 -7.55 -9.44 -5.47
C LEU A 28 -8.41 -9.25 -4.22
N ASN A 29 -9.51 -9.99 -4.09
CA ASN A 29 -10.44 -9.89 -2.98
C ASN A 29 -9.74 -10.23 -1.65
N TYR A 30 -9.03 -11.37 -1.62
CA TYR A 30 -8.34 -11.82 -0.42
C TYR A 30 -7.25 -10.83 -0.01
N SER A 31 -6.38 -10.44 -0.94
CA SER A 31 -5.28 -9.52 -0.66
C SER A 31 -5.77 -8.14 -0.25
N SER A 32 -6.89 -7.67 -0.80
CA SER A 32 -7.53 -6.42 -0.38
C SER A 32 -8.03 -6.49 1.06
N SER A 33 -8.66 -7.61 1.46
CA SER A 33 -9.08 -7.81 2.85
C SER A 33 -7.91 -7.90 3.84
N VAL A 34 -6.80 -8.52 3.42
CA VAL A 34 -5.57 -8.57 4.22
C VAL A 34 -4.96 -7.16 4.33
N LEU A 35 -4.95 -6.37 3.25
CA LEU A 35 -4.50 -5.00 3.29
C LEU A 35 -5.34 -4.15 4.24
N GLU A 36 -6.66 -4.28 4.18
CA GLU A 36 -7.59 -3.59 5.07
C GLU A 36 -7.30 -3.93 6.55
N ALA A 37 -7.20 -5.22 6.88
CA ALA A 37 -6.87 -5.66 8.24
C ALA A 37 -5.52 -5.09 8.73
N LEU A 38 -4.47 -5.19 7.91
CA LEU A 38 -3.13 -4.70 8.26
C LEU A 38 -3.06 -3.16 8.28
N SER A 39 -3.91 -2.47 7.52
CA SER A 39 -4.03 -1.02 7.57
C SER A 39 -4.66 -0.56 8.89
N GLY A 40 -5.61 -1.34 9.43
CA GLY A 40 -6.21 -1.11 10.75
C GLY A 40 -5.24 -1.32 11.92
N GLU A 41 -4.16 -2.08 11.73
CA GLU A 41 -3.11 -2.28 12.72
C GLU A 41 -2.01 -1.21 12.68
N LEU A 42 -2.09 -0.25 11.77
CA LEU A 42 -1.10 0.84 11.70
C LEU A 42 -1.15 1.71 12.96
N PRO A 43 -0.02 2.30 13.37
CA PRO A 43 -0.02 3.31 14.42
C PRO A 43 -1.02 4.42 14.11
N ALA A 44 -1.74 4.91 15.13
CA ALA A 44 -2.87 5.84 14.95
C ALA A 44 -2.54 7.05 14.06
N LEU A 45 -1.34 7.62 14.20
CA LEU A 45 -0.87 8.73 13.37
C LEU A 45 -0.76 8.36 11.88
N ALA A 46 -0.29 7.16 11.56
CA ALA A 46 -0.19 6.70 10.18
C ALA A 46 -1.58 6.34 9.64
N ALA A 47 -2.41 5.67 10.45
CA ALA A 47 -3.76 5.27 10.07
C ALA A 47 -4.65 6.47 9.73
N SER A 48 -4.60 7.54 10.54
CA SER A 48 -5.39 8.76 10.30
C SER A 48 -4.98 9.54 9.05
N ARG A 49 -3.85 9.19 8.44
CA ARG A 49 -3.28 9.87 7.27
C ARG A 49 -3.43 9.08 5.99
N ILE A 50 -3.97 7.85 6.04
CA ILE A 50 -4.16 7.04 4.84
C ILE A 50 -5.22 7.70 3.95
N ALA A 51 -4.78 8.21 2.81
CA ALA A 51 -5.63 8.77 1.78
C ALA A 51 -6.06 7.71 0.75
N GLU A 52 -5.23 6.70 0.53
CA GLU A 52 -5.52 5.59 -0.38
C GLU A 52 -5.07 4.26 0.20
N SER A 53 -5.92 3.24 0.08
CA SER A 53 -5.62 1.84 0.36
C SER A 53 -6.29 0.98 -0.70
N SER A 54 -5.48 0.39 -1.58
CA SER A 54 -6.00 -0.32 -2.75
C SER A 54 -5.11 -1.51 -3.11
N CYS A 55 -5.73 -2.57 -3.62
CA CYS A 55 -5.05 -3.59 -4.41
C CYS A 55 -5.66 -3.61 -5.81
N SER A 56 -4.87 -4.01 -6.81
CA SER A 56 -5.31 -4.16 -8.19
C SER A 56 -4.54 -5.28 -8.87
N THR A 57 -5.15 -5.89 -9.88
CA THR A 57 -4.50 -6.88 -10.74
C THR A 57 -4.25 -6.29 -12.12
N ARG A 58 -3.10 -6.60 -12.70
CA ARG A 58 -2.76 -6.21 -14.08
C ARG A 58 -2.00 -7.32 -14.79
N SER A 59 -2.37 -7.59 -16.03
CA SER A 59 -1.62 -8.53 -16.88
C SER A 59 -0.50 -7.79 -17.61
N ALA A 60 0.74 -8.29 -17.52
CA ALA A 60 1.89 -7.72 -18.21
C ALA A 60 2.77 -8.84 -18.77
N SER A 61 2.99 -8.84 -20.10
CA SER A 61 3.84 -9.82 -20.78
C SER A 61 3.48 -11.29 -20.49
N GLY A 62 2.19 -11.60 -20.31
CA GLY A 62 1.70 -12.95 -20.00
C GLY A 62 1.76 -13.33 -18.51
N LEU A 63 2.17 -12.41 -17.63
CA LEU A 63 2.13 -12.58 -16.17
C LEU A 63 0.94 -11.84 -15.59
N GLU A 64 0.26 -12.47 -14.63
CA GLU A 64 -0.69 -11.79 -13.76
C GLU A 64 0.07 -11.17 -12.58
N LEU A 65 -0.07 -9.86 -12.42
CA LEU A 65 0.56 -9.10 -11.35
C LEU A 65 -0.50 -8.60 -10.39
N LEU A 66 -0.27 -8.81 -9.09
CA LEU A 66 -1.04 -8.20 -8.01
C LEU A 66 -0.21 -7.05 -7.43
N GLU A 67 -0.78 -5.85 -7.43
CA GLU A 67 -0.17 -4.67 -6.83
C GLU A 67 -1.05 -4.16 -5.69
N CYS A 68 -0.48 -3.97 -4.51
CA CYS A 68 -1.14 -3.29 -3.40
C CYS A 68 -0.39 -2.00 -3.06
N THR A 69 -1.16 -0.94 -2.82
CA THR A 69 -0.66 0.41 -2.56
C THR A 69 -1.34 0.99 -1.32
N LEU A 70 -0.53 1.65 -0.48
CA LEU A 70 -0.99 2.54 0.59
C LEU A 70 -0.38 3.92 0.35
N VAL A 71 -1.22 4.96 0.35
CA VAL A 71 -0.78 6.35 0.27
C VAL A 71 -1.19 7.06 1.55
N ALA A 72 -0.23 7.69 2.21
CA ALA A 72 -0.48 8.59 3.32
C ALA A 72 -0.22 10.04 2.91
N ASP A 73 -1.14 10.94 3.27
CA ASP A 73 -1.09 12.37 3.00
C ASP A 73 -0.38 13.11 4.15
N GLY A 74 0.60 13.94 3.80
CA GLY A 74 1.39 14.78 4.70
C GLY A 74 1.20 16.29 4.49
N GLU A 75 0.23 16.74 3.69
CA GLU A 75 0.02 18.16 3.38
C GLU A 75 -0.43 18.97 4.60
N GLU A 76 -1.38 18.46 5.39
CA GLU A 76 -1.87 19.16 6.58
C GLU A 76 -0.91 19.08 7.78
N SER A 77 -0.11 18.03 7.85
CA SER A 77 0.93 17.90 8.87
C SER A 77 2.09 17.04 8.37
N SER A 78 3.29 17.61 8.39
CA SER A 78 4.50 16.87 8.05
C SER A 78 4.67 15.61 8.91
N PHE A 79 5.07 14.51 8.27
CA PHE A 79 5.35 13.24 8.93
C PHE A 79 6.50 13.31 9.95
N LEU A 80 7.43 14.25 9.74
CA LEU A 80 8.54 14.51 10.64
C LEU A 80 8.57 15.99 11.04
N PRO A 81 9.17 16.34 12.18
CA PRO A 81 9.41 17.74 12.53
C PRO A 81 10.17 18.46 11.42
N GLN A 82 9.64 19.61 10.98
CA GLN A 82 10.28 20.47 9.99
C GLN A 82 10.74 21.79 10.62
N LEU A 83 11.93 22.22 10.22
CA LEU A 83 12.44 23.56 10.46
C LEU A 83 12.21 24.38 9.19
N ASN A 84 11.67 25.59 9.32
CA ASN A 84 11.50 26.51 8.20
C ASN A 84 12.61 27.57 8.24
N PHE A 85 13.45 27.60 7.20
CA PHE A 85 14.58 28.52 7.06
C PHE A 85 14.23 29.74 6.18
N GLY A 86 12.96 30.12 6.12
CA GLY A 86 12.49 31.27 5.35
C GLY A 86 12.72 31.06 3.85
N PHE A 87 13.63 31.83 3.25
CA PHE A 87 13.90 31.75 1.81
C PHE A 87 14.49 30.40 1.36
N LEU A 88 15.10 29.63 2.27
CA LEU A 88 15.68 28.32 2.01
C LEU A 88 14.63 27.18 2.07
N GLY A 89 13.40 27.47 2.50
CA GLY A 89 12.32 26.50 2.59
C GLY A 89 12.35 25.63 3.87
N ALA A 90 11.59 24.54 3.85
CA ALA A 90 11.48 23.60 4.96
C ALA A 90 12.55 22.50 4.90
N PHE A 91 13.11 22.14 6.06
CA PHE A 91 14.11 21.10 6.21
C PHE A 91 13.73 20.14 7.35
N PRO A 92 13.85 18.81 7.17
CA PRO A 92 14.21 18.14 5.92
C PRO A 92 13.12 18.35 4.84
N PRO A 93 13.51 18.44 3.55
CA PRO A 93 12.55 18.45 2.48
C PRO A 93 11.81 17.11 2.50
N LEU A 94 10.50 17.14 2.69
CA LEU A 94 9.67 15.95 2.76
C LEU A 94 8.70 15.91 1.57
N PRO A 95 8.40 14.70 1.08
CA PRO A 95 7.36 14.54 0.07
C PRO A 95 6.00 14.86 0.69
N GLN A 96 5.09 15.40 -0.13
CA GLN A 96 3.69 15.62 0.24
C GLN A 96 2.98 14.31 0.57
N ASN A 97 3.38 13.22 -0.07
CA ASN A 97 2.78 11.90 0.09
C ASN A 97 3.83 10.84 0.39
N LEU A 98 3.50 9.92 1.29
CA LEU A 98 4.25 8.68 1.47
C LEU A 98 3.50 7.55 0.78
N THR A 99 4.10 6.97 -0.25
CA THR A 99 3.55 5.83 -0.97
C THR A 99 4.32 4.57 -0.60
N ALA A 100 3.61 3.56 -0.10
CA ALA A 100 4.10 2.21 0.02
C ALA A 100 3.45 1.36 -1.07
N ARG A 101 4.26 0.65 -1.85
CA ARG A 101 3.78 -0.21 -2.94
C ARG A 101 4.51 -1.53 -2.90
N SER A 102 3.78 -2.60 -3.20
CA SER A 102 4.33 -3.92 -3.42
C SER A 102 3.67 -4.54 -4.65
N THR A 103 4.42 -5.30 -5.44
CA THR A 103 3.94 -5.98 -6.64
C THR A 103 4.49 -7.40 -6.68
N ILE A 104 3.63 -8.37 -6.93
CA ILE A 104 3.99 -9.80 -7.02
C ILE A 104 3.34 -10.42 -8.26
N ALA A 105 4.05 -11.37 -8.88
CA ALA A 105 3.49 -12.21 -9.94
C ALA A 105 2.92 -13.50 -9.35
N PHE A 106 1.78 -13.99 -9.88
CA PHE A 106 1.06 -15.14 -9.34
C PHE A 106 0.35 -16.02 -10.40
#